data_AF-A0A8B7ZKG1-F1
#
_entry.id   AF-A0A8B7ZKG1-F1
#
_cell.length_a   1.000
_cell.length_b   1.000
_cell.length_c   1.000
_cell.angle_alpha   90.00
_cell.angle_beta   90.00
_cell.angle_gamma   90.00
#
_symmetry.space_group_name_H-M   'P 1'
#
loop_
_entity.id
_entity.type
_entity.pdbx_description
1 polymer ?
#
loop_
_entity_poly.entity_id
_entity_poly.type
_entity_poly.pdbx_seq_one_letter_code
_entity_poly.pdbx_strand_id
1 'polypeptide(L)'
;MVDYSKWDHIEISDDEDETHPNIDTPSLFRWRHQARLDRMDEAKKEKERVENESLQVKVKLEQTRKQLEELKTSGNTDKINKVEEELHDLEEQTKKWREKEEELAKKEKLTPWNVDTLSHDGFSSTRINKYKPKEEEMTEEELDKKQARFVQKHEKDIKTYGMYRRWDDTGDFLLEHTELVCEETANYLVIWAIDLMVEKKEGLMEQVAHQTIVMQFMLELARSLKQDPRACIRPFFQKIKSADKKYMESFHEELELFKERIRKKAQERIDRAMKEAEEEMEKERQARLGPGGLDPVEVFESLPPELQKCFESKDISMLQKVVGTMDPADAEYHIKRCVDSGLWVPGGGEKDEGGAGDAAKGGVASENVELDDVAKNEEPTYESV
;
A
#
# COMPACT_ATOMS: atom_id res chain seq x y z
N MET A 1 8.67 -51.17 -10.97
CA MET A 1 7.54 -50.45 -11.59
C MET A 1 6.61 -50.08 -10.45
N VAL A 2 6.26 -48.81 -10.33
CA VAL A 2 5.31 -48.33 -9.29
C VAL A 2 3.89 -48.67 -9.74
N ASP A 3 3.06 -49.15 -8.81
CA ASP A 3 1.70 -49.63 -9.06
C ASP A 3 0.67 -48.60 -8.59
N TYR A 4 -0.16 -48.13 -9.52
CA TYR A 4 -1.26 -47.18 -9.29
C TYR A 4 -2.64 -47.83 -9.48
N SER A 5 -2.72 -49.15 -9.64
CA SER A 5 -3.95 -49.89 -9.96
C SER A 5 -5.06 -49.73 -8.92
N LYS A 6 -4.72 -49.29 -7.70
CA LYS A 6 -5.68 -48.91 -6.67
C LYS A 6 -6.71 -47.88 -7.15
N TRP A 7 -6.35 -47.03 -8.11
CA TRP A 7 -7.19 -45.95 -8.64
C TRP A 7 -7.80 -46.23 -10.02
N ASP A 8 -7.72 -47.47 -10.53
CA ASP A 8 -8.24 -47.83 -11.85
C ASP A 8 -9.78 -47.83 -11.94
N HIS A 9 -10.46 -47.87 -10.79
CA HIS A 9 -11.92 -47.99 -10.70
C HIS A 9 -12.51 -46.87 -9.86
N ILE A 10 -12.58 -45.68 -10.43
CA ILE A 10 -13.23 -44.50 -9.83
C ILE A 10 -14.53 -44.22 -10.59
N GLU A 11 -15.64 -44.12 -9.86
CA GLU A 11 -16.96 -43.73 -10.38
C GLU A 11 -17.24 -42.26 -10.00
N ILE A 12 -17.42 -41.41 -11.02
CA ILE A 12 -17.77 -40.01 -10.88
C ILE A 12 -19.18 -39.82 -11.47
N SER A 13 -20.16 -39.49 -10.63
CA SER A 13 -21.57 -39.40 -11.09
C SER A 13 -21.82 -38.25 -12.07
N ASP A 14 -21.01 -37.20 -12.00
CA ASP A 14 -21.04 -35.98 -12.80
C ASP A 14 -19.88 -35.90 -13.80
N ASP A 15 -19.39 -37.04 -14.27
CA ASP A 15 -18.34 -37.10 -15.30
C ASP A 15 -18.82 -36.49 -16.63
N GLU A 16 -18.27 -35.32 -16.96
CA GLU A 16 -18.60 -34.55 -18.17
C GLU A 16 -17.98 -35.11 -19.45
N ASP A 17 -17.00 -36.01 -19.35
CA ASP A 17 -16.41 -36.70 -20.49
C ASP A 17 -17.28 -37.90 -20.93
N GLU A 18 -18.03 -38.51 -20.00
CA GLU A 18 -18.96 -39.59 -20.29
C GLU A 18 -20.38 -39.11 -20.66
N THR A 19 -20.47 -38.32 -21.73
CA THR A 19 -21.73 -37.75 -22.21
C THR A 19 -22.12 -38.30 -23.59
N HIS A 20 -23.38 -38.07 -23.98
CA HIS A 20 -23.87 -38.47 -25.29
C HIS A 20 -24.69 -37.31 -25.90
N PRO A 21 -24.49 -36.96 -27.19
CA PRO A 21 -25.16 -35.80 -27.82
C PRO A 21 -26.69 -35.82 -27.75
N ASN A 22 -27.29 -37.00 -27.57
CA ASN A 22 -28.74 -37.19 -27.48
C ASN A 22 -29.27 -37.35 -26.04
N ILE A 23 -28.43 -37.23 -25.00
CA ILE A 23 -28.84 -37.36 -23.61
C ILE A 23 -28.60 -36.03 -22.90
N ASP A 24 -29.61 -35.58 -22.15
CA ASP A 24 -29.52 -34.40 -21.31
C ASP A 24 -28.62 -34.66 -20.10
N THR A 25 -27.44 -34.04 -20.09
CA THR A 25 -26.38 -34.32 -19.09
C THR A 25 -26.78 -33.98 -17.65
N PRO A 26 -27.51 -32.87 -17.33
CA PRO A 26 -27.90 -32.56 -15.95
C PRO A 26 -28.91 -33.53 -15.36
N SER A 27 -29.76 -34.16 -16.17
CA SER A 27 -30.66 -35.22 -15.69
C SER A 27 -29.93 -36.56 -15.59
N LEU A 28 -29.01 -36.87 -16.51
CA LEU A 28 -28.14 -38.05 -16.45
C LEU A 28 -27.28 -38.08 -15.18
N PHE A 29 -26.64 -36.97 -14.80
CA PHE A 29 -25.79 -36.91 -13.59
C PHE A 29 -26.59 -37.14 -12.31
N ARG A 30 -27.79 -36.54 -12.22
CA ARG A 30 -28.71 -36.79 -11.10
C ARG A 30 -29.16 -38.24 -11.04
N TRP A 31 -29.44 -38.84 -12.20
CA TRP A 31 -29.80 -40.25 -12.28
C TRP A 31 -28.65 -41.18 -11.88
N ARG A 32 -27.43 -40.94 -12.38
CA ARG A 32 -26.21 -41.67 -11.97
C ARG A 32 -25.97 -41.57 -10.46
N HIS A 33 -26.12 -40.36 -9.89
CA HIS A 33 -26.02 -40.12 -8.46
C HIS A 33 -27.07 -40.94 -7.67
N GLN A 34 -28.33 -40.92 -8.10
CA GLN A 34 -29.40 -41.69 -7.46
C GLN A 34 -29.13 -43.19 -7.53
N ALA A 35 -28.77 -43.70 -8.72
CA ALA A 35 -28.44 -45.11 -8.91
C ALA A 35 -27.28 -45.55 -8.01
N ARG A 36 -26.28 -44.69 -7.82
CA ARG A 36 -25.17 -44.94 -6.90
C ARG A 36 -25.63 -45.04 -5.45
N LEU A 37 -26.45 -44.09 -4.98
CA LEU A 37 -27.02 -44.11 -3.63
C LEU A 37 -27.87 -45.36 -3.40
N ASP A 38 -28.71 -45.73 -4.37
CA ASP A 38 -29.56 -46.93 -4.30
C ASP A 38 -28.71 -48.20 -4.21
N ARG A 39 -27.66 -48.34 -5.04
CA ARG A 39 -26.71 -49.47 -4.96
C ARG A 39 -25.99 -49.53 -3.61
N MET A 40 -25.58 -48.39 -3.05
CA MET A 40 -24.94 -48.34 -1.74
C MET A 40 -25.89 -48.71 -0.60
N ASP A 41 -27.15 -48.27 -0.66
CA ASP A 41 -28.18 -48.61 0.32
C ASP A 41 -28.54 -50.11 0.26
N GLU A 42 -28.69 -50.68 -0.94
CA GLU A 42 -28.92 -52.11 -1.12
C GLU A 42 -27.75 -52.95 -0.57
N ALA A 43 -26.51 -52.58 -0.88
CA ALA A 43 -25.32 -53.25 -0.38
C ALA A 43 -25.23 -53.18 1.16
N LYS A 44 -25.57 -52.04 1.74
CA LYS A 44 -25.63 -51.85 3.20
C LYS A 44 -26.69 -52.75 3.84
N LYS A 45 -27.90 -52.80 3.27
CA LYS A 45 -28.98 -53.68 3.75
C LYS A 45 -28.63 -55.16 3.63
N GLU A 46 -27.97 -55.57 2.54
CA GLU A 46 -27.48 -56.95 2.37
C GLU A 46 -26.46 -57.29 3.46
N LYS A 47 -25.50 -56.39 3.71
CA LYS A 47 -24.49 -56.54 4.77
C LYS A 47 -25.11 -56.70 6.15
N GLU A 48 -26.00 -55.80 6.53
CA GLU A 48 -26.68 -55.84 7.83
C GLU A 48 -27.50 -57.12 8.01
N ARG A 49 -28.17 -57.60 6.95
CA ARG A 49 -28.92 -58.86 7.00
C ARG A 49 -27.99 -60.06 7.21
N VAL A 50 -26.91 -60.16 6.44
CA VAL A 50 -25.93 -61.25 6.55
C VAL A 50 -25.27 -61.25 7.93
N GLU A 51 -24.90 -60.07 8.45
CA GLU A 51 -24.30 -59.93 9.78
C GLU A 51 -25.27 -60.36 10.89
N ASN A 52 -26.53 -59.92 10.82
CA ASN A 52 -27.56 -60.30 11.79
C ASN A 52 -27.85 -61.81 11.77
N GLU A 53 -27.97 -62.41 10.59
CA GLU A 53 -28.22 -63.85 10.43
C GLU A 53 -27.01 -64.69 10.88
N SER A 54 -25.79 -64.25 10.55
CA SER A 54 -24.53 -64.85 11.01
C SER A 54 -24.41 -64.83 12.53
N LEU A 55 -24.74 -63.69 13.17
CA LEU A 55 -24.76 -63.56 14.64
C LEU A 55 -25.80 -64.49 15.28
N GLN A 56 -27.02 -64.57 14.73
CA GLN A 56 -28.05 -65.47 15.24
C GLN A 56 -27.63 -66.94 15.18
N VAL A 57 -27.02 -67.37 14.07
CA VAL A 57 -26.52 -68.75 13.91
C VAL A 57 -25.37 -69.02 14.86
N LYS A 58 -24.43 -68.08 15.04
CA LYS A 58 -23.31 -68.21 16.01
C LYS A 58 -23.83 -68.38 17.45
N VAL A 59 -24.80 -67.57 17.86
CA VAL A 59 -25.41 -67.67 19.20
C VAL A 59 -26.13 -69.01 19.39
N LYS A 60 -26.92 -69.46 18.40
CA LYS A 60 -27.60 -70.76 18.45
C LYS A 60 -26.60 -71.91 18.53
N LEU A 61 -25.54 -71.87 17.73
CA LEU A 61 -24.48 -72.87 17.72
C LEU A 61 -23.80 -72.98 19.09
N GLU A 62 -23.49 -71.86 19.75
CA GLU A 62 -22.94 -71.88 21.11
C GLU A 62 -23.92 -72.42 22.16
N GLN A 63 -25.21 -72.11 22.03
CA GLN A 63 -26.25 -72.64 22.92
C GLN A 63 -26.42 -74.15 22.75
N THR A 64 -26.50 -74.65 21.50
CA THR A 64 -26.60 -76.07 21.19
C THR A 64 -25.36 -76.85 21.64
N ARG A 65 -24.16 -76.28 21.47
CA ARG A 65 -22.92 -76.86 22.02
C ARG A 65 -22.96 -77.01 23.54
N LYS A 66 -23.46 -76.01 24.27
CA LYS A 66 -23.61 -76.09 25.73
C LYS A 66 -24.66 -77.14 26.14
N GLN A 67 -25.79 -77.18 25.44
CA GLN A 67 -26.84 -78.18 25.66
C GLN A 67 -26.34 -79.60 25.40
N LEU A 68 -25.49 -79.79 24.39
CA LEU A 68 -24.86 -81.09 24.11
C LEU A 68 -24.00 -81.55 25.29
N GLU A 69 -23.16 -80.67 25.84
CA GLU A 69 -22.30 -80.99 26.99
C GLU A 69 -23.12 -81.32 28.25
N GLU A 70 -24.21 -80.60 28.50
CA GLU A 70 -25.14 -80.88 29.60
C GLU A 70 -25.90 -82.21 29.42
N LEU A 71 -26.25 -82.57 28.18
CA LEU A 71 -26.94 -83.82 27.85
C LEU A 71 -26.00 -85.03 27.92
N LYS A 72 -24.72 -84.87 27.55
CA LYS A 72 -23.68 -85.90 27.76
C LYS A 72 -23.52 -86.25 29.24
N THR A 73 -23.66 -85.29 30.14
CA THR A 73 -23.64 -85.54 31.60
C THR A 73 -24.90 -86.22 32.16
N SER A 74 -26.04 -86.20 31.46
CA SER A 74 -27.32 -86.74 31.94
C SER A 74 -27.77 -88.06 31.29
N GLY A 75 -27.03 -88.59 30.31
CA GLY A 75 -27.10 -90.00 29.87
C GLY A 75 -28.31 -90.40 29.02
N ASN A 76 -28.95 -89.46 28.31
CA ASN A 76 -30.12 -89.75 27.45
C ASN A 76 -29.73 -89.83 25.97
N THR A 77 -29.51 -91.04 25.45
CA THR A 77 -28.94 -91.32 24.12
C THR A 77 -29.79 -90.78 22.95
N ASP A 78 -31.12 -90.82 23.04
CA ASP A 78 -32.00 -90.38 21.95
C ASP A 78 -32.05 -88.86 21.77
N LYS A 79 -31.79 -88.10 22.85
CA LYS A 79 -31.72 -86.64 22.81
C LYS A 79 -30.34 -86.16 22.35
N ILE A 80 -29.28 -86.90 22.66
CA ILE A 80 -27.92 -86.60 22.23
C ILE A 80 -27.84 -86.66 20.70
N ASN A 81 -28.32 -87.73 20.07
CA ASN A 81 -28.28 -87.86 18.61
C ASN A 81 -29.01 -86.72 17.89
N LYS A 82 -30.16 -86.26 18.42
CA LYS A 82 -30.91 -85.13 17.84
C LYS A 82 -30.16 -83.80 17.97
N VAL A 83 -29.51 -83.56 19.11
CA VAL A 83 -28.73 -82.34 19.34
C VAL A 83 -27.41 -82.37 18.55
N GLU A 84 -26.83 -83.55 18.30
CA GLU A 84 -25.69 -83.71 17.40
C GLU A 84 -26.05 -83.44 15.94
N GLU A 85 -27.22 -83.90 15.47
CA GLU A 85 -27.75 -83.54 14.14
C GLU A 85 -28.02 -82.03 14.02
N GLU A 86 -28.66 -81.41 15.02
CA GLU A 86 -28.89 -79.96 15.06
C GLU A 86 -27.59 -79.15 15.07
N LEU A 87 -26.55 -79.65 15.76
CA LEU A 87 -25.24 -79.02 15.81
C LEU A 87 -24.54 -79.13 14.44
N HIS A 88 -24.59 -80.29 13.79
CA HIS A 88 -24.08 -80.47 12.43
C HIS A 88 -24.77 -79.54 11.43
N ASP A 89 -26.09 -79.42 11.50
CA ASP A 89 -26.87 -78.50 10.65
C ASP A 89 -26.50 -77.03 10.88
N LEU A 90 -26.30 -76.62 12.15
CA LEU A 90 -25.84 -75.27 12.50
C LEU A 90 -24.40 -74.99 12.07
N GLU A 91 -23.52 -75.98 12.09
CA GLU A 91 -22.16 -75.88 11.57
C GLU A 91 -22.15 -75.72 10.04
N GLU A 92 -22.99 -76.47 9.31
CA GLU A 92 -23.18 -76.26 7.87
C GLU A 92 -23.74 -74.86 7.57
N GLN A 93 -24.71 -74.39 8.34
CA GLN A 93 -25.26 -73.04 8.18
C GLN A 93 -24.18 -71.98 8.43
N THR A 94 -23.35 -72.16 9.45
CA THR A 94 -22.25 -71.24 9.76
C THR A 94 -21.21 -71.19 8.63
N LYS A 95 -20.91 -72.33 8.01
CA LYS A 95 -20.03 -72.38 6.83
C LYS A 95 -20.64 -71.62 5.65
N LYS A 96 -21.93 -71.82 5.37
CA LYS A 96 -22.67 -71.09 4.31
C LYS A 96 -22.68 -69.58 4.56
N TRP A 97 -22.81 -69.14 5.82
CA TRP A 97 -22.73 -67.72 6.17
C TRP A 97 -21.33 -67.15 6.00
N ARG A 98 -20.28 -67.90 6.36
CA ARG A 98 -18.89 -67.50 6.13
C ARG A 98 -18.58 -67.32 4.63
N GLU A 99 -19.04 -68.25 3.80
CA GLU A 99 -18.91 -68.12 2.34
C GLU A 99 -19.62 -66.85 1.82
N LYS A 100 -20.81 -66.52 2.36
CA LYS A 100 -21.52 -65.27 2.03
C LYS A 100 -20.80 -64.02 2.53
N GLU A 101 -20.21 -64.03 3.72
CA GLU A 101 -19.39 -62.92 4.25
C GLU A 101 -18.15 -62.69 3.37
N GLU A 102 -17.49 -63.76 2.91
CA GLU A 102 -16.34 -63.68 2.00
C GLU A 102 -16.72 -63.13 0.61
N GLU A 103 -17.86 -63.57 0.05
CA GLU A 103 -18.40 -63.02 -1.19
C GLU A 103 -18.73 -61.52 -1.06
N LEU A 104 -19.31 -61.11 0.07
CA LEU A 104 -19.58 -59.70 0.34
C LEU A 104 -18.28 -58.88 0.46
N ALA A 105 -17.26 -59.42 1.12
CA ALA A 105 -15.95 -58.76 1.21
C ALA A 105 -15.25 -58.64 -0.16
N LYS A 106 -15.46 -59.59 -1.09
CA LYS A 106 -14.99 -59.46 -2.48
C LYS A 106 -15.77 -58.36 -3.21
N LYS A 107 -17.10 -58.31 -3.05
CA LYS A 107 -17.93 -57.24 -3.62
C LYS A 107 -17.47 -55.86 -3.14
N GLU A 108 -17.20 -55.68 -1.84
CA GLU A 108 -16.64 -54.43 -1.26
C GLU A 108 -15.27 -54.06 -1.81
N LYS A 109 -14.42 -55.03 -2.18
CA LYS A 109 -13.13 -54.73 -2.82
C LYS A 109 -13.28 -54.31 -4.29
N LEU A 110 -14.32 -54.80 -4.95
CA LEU A 110 -14.65 -54.50 -6.35
C LEU A 110 -15.51 -53.23 -6.49
N THR A 111 -16.09 -52.71 -5.40
CA THR A 111 -16.90 -51.49 -5.47
C THR A 111 -16.03 -50.33 -5.96
N PRO A 112 -16.51 -49.57 -6.96
CA PRO A 112 -15.81 -48.39 -7.44
C PRO A 112 -15.59 -47.36 -6.32
N TRP A 113 -14.45 -46.71 -6.39
CA TRP A 113 -14.13 -45.55 -5.58
C TRP A 113 -15.02 -44.36 -5.96
N ASN A 114 -15.58 -43.67 -4.97
CA ASN A 114 -16.37 -42.46 -5.16
C ASN A 114 -16.12 -41.52 -3.99
N VAL A 115 -16.76 -40.35 -3.99
CA VAL A 115 -16.56 -39.31 -2.96
C VAL A 115 -16.79 -39.80 -1.52
N ASP A 116 -17.67 -40.81 -1.33
CA ASP A 116 -18.01 -41.35 0.00
C ASP A 116 -17.06 -42.47 0.44
N THR A 117 -16.34 -43.12 -0.49
CA THR A 117 -15.40 -44.21 -0.19
C THR A 117 -13.93 -43.78 -0.25
N LEU A 118 -13.60 -42.76 -1.06
CA LEU A 118 -12.24 -42.27 -1.26
C LEU A 118 -11.67 -41.56 -0.03
N SER A 119 -12.48 -40.70 0.61
CA SER A 119 -12.03 -39.85 1.70
C SER A 119 -13.20 -39.44 2.60
N HIS A 120 -12.88 -38.93 3.79
CA HIS A 120 -13.82 -38.27 4.68
C HIS A 120 -13.36 -36.84 4.94
N ASP A 121 -14.26 -35.97 5.40
CA ASP A 121 -13.88 -34.63 5.82
C ASP A 121 -12.91 -34.72 7.01
N GLY A 122 -11.65 -34.36 6.78
CA GLY A 122 -10.60 -34.37 7.81
C GLY A 122 -10.49 -33.05 8.55
N PHE A 123 -10.76 -31.94 7.87
CA PHE A 123 -10.69 -30.59 8.42
C PHE A 123 -11.44 -29.61 7.53
N SER A 124 -12.41 -28.91 8.11
CA SER A 124 -13.14 -27.84 7.44
C SER A 124 -13.07 -26.57 8.28
N SER A 125 -12.53 -25.50 7.70
CA SER A 125 -12.45 -24.18 8.35
C SER A 125 -12.78 -23.08 7.37
N THR A 126 -13.80 -22.31 7.69
CA THR A 126 -14.23 -21.14 6.93
C THR A 126 -13.77 -19.87 7.64
N ARG A 127 -13.04 -19.00 6.92
CA ARG A 127 -12.66 -17.67 7.41
C ARG A 127 -13.22 -16.60 6.49
N ILE A 128 -14.09 -15.76 7.03
CA ILE A 128 -14.68 -14.62 6.31
C ILE A 128 -13.91 -13.36 6.69
N ASN A 129 -13.21 -12.76 5.73
CA ASN A 129 -12.54 -11.47 5.94
C ASN A 129 -13.55 -10.33 5.84
N LYS A 130 -14.17 -9.97 6.98
CA LYS A 130 -15.08 -8.81 7.03
C LYS A 130 -14.26 -7.52 7.03
N TYR A 131 -14.56 -6.62 6.09
CA TYR A 131 -13.98 -5.29 6.06
C TYR A 131 -14.31 -4.55 7.38
N LYS A 132 -13.27 -4.03 8.03
CA LYS A 132 -13.39 -3.11 9.15
C LYS A 132 -12.70 -1.80 8.73
N PRO A 133 -13.43 -0.68 8.63
CA PRO A 133 -12.79 0.61 8.40
C PRO A 133 -11.82 0.87 9.55
N LYS A 134 -10.55 1.12 9.23
CA LYS A 134 -9.55 1.52 10.22
C LYS A 134 -9.75 3.01 10.52
N GLU A 135 -10.44 3.31 11.60
CA GLU A 135 -10.34 4.62 12.26
C GLU A 135 -9.10 4.54 13.18
N GLU A 136 -7.91 4.63 12.57
CA GLU A 136 -6.68 4.86 13.35
C GLU A 136 -6.58 6.38 13.54
N GLU A 137 -7.01 6.88 14.71
CA GLU A 137 -6.72 8.24 15.15
C GLU A 137 -5.20 8.35 15.39
N MET A 138 -4.44 8.59 14.32
CA MET A 138 -3.01 8.88 14.42
C MET A 138 -2.82 10.34 14.82
N THR A 139 -1.79 10.61 15.61
CA THR A 139 -1.40 11.99 15.93
C THR A 139 -0.87 12.70 14.67
N GLU A 140 -0.95 14.04 14.64
CA GLU A 140 -0.49 14.86 13.50
C GLU A 140 0.99 14.57 13.16
N GLU A 141 1.84 14.41 14.18
CA GLU A 141 3.26 14.05 14.00
C GLU A 141 3.48 12.66 13.37
N GLU A 142 2.62 11.68 13.67
CA GLU A 142 2.70 10.35 13.06
C GLU A 142 2.24 10.37 11.62
N LEU A 143 1.23 11.19 11.31
CA LEU A 143 0.74 11.40 9.96
C LEU A 143 1.82 12.04 9.08
N ASP A 144 2.55 13.03 9.60
CA ASP A 144 3.68 13.67 8.92
C ASP A 144 4.84 12.69 8.67
N LYS A 145 5.19 11.88 9.67
CA LYS A 145 6.22 10.84 9.51
C LYS A 145 5.82 9.79 8.48
N LYS A 146 4.54 9.41 8.44
CA LYS A 146 3.99 8.50 7.45
C LYS A 146 4.04 9.11 6.05
N GLN A 147 3.60 10.36 5.90
CA GLN A 147 3.69 11.13 4.66
C GLN A 147 5.13 11.17 4.15
N ALA A 148 6.09 11.55 5.01
CA ALA A 148 7.49 11.66 4.63
C ALA A 148 8.06 10.32 4.15
N ARG A 149 7.81 9.22 4.89
CA ARG A 149 8.26 7.87 4.49
C ARG A 149 7.61 7.41 3.19
N PHE A 150 6.32 7.68 3.02
CA PHE A 150 5.57 7.30 1.82
C PHE A 150 6.09 8.02 0.59
N VAL A 151 6.25 9.34 0.68
CA VAL A 151 6.79 10.18 -0.40
C VAL A 151 8.20 9.72 -0.75
N GLN A 152 9.11 9.53 0.22
CA GLN A 152 10.47 9.06 -0.06
C GLN A 152 10.51 7.73 -0.81
N LYS A 153 9.59 6.82 -0.51
CA LYS A 153 9.54 5.51 -1.16
C LYS A 153 8.95 5.57 -2.57
N HIS A 154 7.91 6.38 -2.77
CA HIS A 154 7.07 6.36 -3.97
C HIS A 154 7.17 7.63 -4.83
N GLU A 155 8.12 8.52 -4.55
CA GLU A 155 8.23 9.82 -5.21
C GLU A 155 8.22 9.73 -6.74
N LYS A 156 9.00 8.79 -7.29
CA LYS A 156 9.12 8.59 -8.73
C LYS A 156 7.80 8.11 -9.34
N ASP A 157 7.12 7.21 -8.66
CA ASP A 157 5.85 6.67 -9.12
C ASP A 157 4.74 7.73 -9.06
N ILE A 158 4.75 8.57 -8.02
CA ILE A 158 3.82 9.71 -7.88
C ILE A 158 4.06 10.75 -8.99
N LYS A 159 5.31 11.11 -9.27
CA LYS A 159 5.66 12.01 -10.37
C LYS A 159 5.25 11.42 -11.73
N THR A 160 5.49 10.12 -11.93
CA THR A 160 5.07 9.41 -13.14
C THR A 160 3.56 9.43 -13.30
N TYR A 161 2.81 9.18 -12.22
CA TYR A 161 1.36 9.30 -12.18
C TYR A 161 0.89 10.70 -12.61
N GLY A 162 1.48 11.76 -12.03
CA GLY A 162 1.11 13.14 -12.32
C GLY A 162 1.37 13.59 -13.76
N MET A 163 2.22 12.87 -14.52
CA MET A 163 2.48 13.16 -15.92
C MET A 163 1.48 12.50 -16.89
N TYR A 164 0.69 11.51 -16.46
CA TYR A 164 -0.30 10.87 -17.33
C TYR A 164 -1.46 11.82 -17.69
N ARG A 165 -2.12 11.55 -18.82
CA ARG A 165 -3.33 12.26 -19.29
C ARG A 165 -4.49 11.31 -19.53
N ARG A 166 -4.21 10.21 -20.23
CA ARG A 166 -5.23 9.33 -20.78
C ARG A 166 -5.80 8.46 -19.68
N TRP A 167 -7.12 8.34 -19.66
CA TRP A 167 -7.85 7.57 -18.66
C TRP A 167 -7.46 6.09 -18.61
N ASP A 168 -7.14 5.50 -19.77
CA ASP A 168 -6.68 4.10 -19.85
C ASP A 168 -5.33 3.93 -19.15
N ASP A 169 -4.33 4.69 -19.60
CA ASP A 169 -2.97 4.66 -19.06
C ASP A 169 -2.93 4.95 -17.55
N THR A 170 -3.70 5.96 -17.10
CA THR A 170 -3.82 6.28 -15.67
C THR A 170 -4.46 5.12 -14.88
N GLY A 171 -5.49 4.49 -15.45
CA GLY A 171 -6.19 3.37 -14.80
C GLY A 171 -5.31 2.13 -14.67
N ASP A 172 -4.59 1.76 -15.73
CA ASP A 172 -3.69 0.62 -15.74
C ASP A 172 -2.50 0.83 -14.79
N PHE A 173 -1.91 2.04 -14.80
CA PHE A 173 -0.82 2.39 -13.88
C PHE A 173 -1.24 2.31 -12.41
N LEU A 174 -2.43 2.80 -12.06
CA LEU A 174 -2.94 2.71 -10.68
C LEU A 174 -3.33 1.28 -10.28
N LEU A 175 -3.67 0.41 -11.23
CA LEU A 175 -3.90 -1.01 -10.95
C LEU A 175 -2.59 -1.77 -10.69
N GLU A 176 -1.50 -1.38 -11.34
CA GLU A 176 -0.16 -1.90 -11.05
C GLU A 176 0.37 -1.35 -9.72
N HIS A 177 0.10 -0.07 -9.43
CA HIS A 177 0.58 0.64 -8.24
C HIS A 177 -0.57 1.08 -7.31
N THR A 178 -1.34 0.11 -6.81
CA THR A 178 -2.54 0.38 -5.99
C THR A 178 -2.23 1.16 -4.71
N GLU A 179 -1.02 1.08 -4.19
CA GLU A 179 -0.55 1.81 -3.02
C GLU A 179 -0.58 3.33 -3.19
N LEU A 180 -0.53 3.84 -4.42
CA LEU A 180 -0.55 5.26 -4.73
C LEU A 180 -1.93 5.90 -4.52
N VAL A 181 -2.99 5.10 -4.46
CA VAL A 181 -4.36 5.60 -4.27
C VAL A 181 -4.60 5.86 -2.78
N CYS A 182 -4.11 7.00 -2.33
CA CYS A 182 -4.19 7.46 -0.95
C CYS A 182 -4.15 9.00 -0.85
N GLU A 183 -4.46 9.53 0.33
CA GLU A 183 -4.46 10.98 0.57
C GLU A 183 -3.05 11.56 0.47
N GLU A 184 -2.04 10.79 0.85
CA GLU A 184 -0.64 11.22 0.84
C GLU A 184 -0.15 11.56 -0.57
N THR A 185 -0.56 10.78 -1.57
CA THR A 185 -0.28 11.06 -2.99
C THR A 185 -0.96 12.36 -3.44
N ALA A 186 -2.24 12.55 -3.09
CA ALA A 186 -2.96 13.77 -3.44
C ALA A 186 -2.28 15.02 -2.84
N ASN A 187 -1.86 14.95 -1.58
CA ASN A 187 -1.15 16.03 -0.90
C ASN A 187 0.19 16.37 -1.57
N TYR A 188 0.99 15.35 -1.91
CA TYR A 188 2.25 15.55 -2.62
C TYR A 188 2.05 16.21 -3.98
N LEU A 189 1.07 15.75 -4.77
CA LEU A 189 0.79 16.34 -6.08
C LEU A 189 0.34 17.80 -6.00
N VAL A 190 -0.39 18.19 -4.94
CA VAL A 190 -0.76 19.60 -4.69
C VAL A 190 0.49 20.45 -4.44
N ILE A 191 1.41 19.98 -3.60
CA ILE A 191 2.66 20.70 -3.29
C ILE A 191 3.52 20.81 -4.55
N TRP A 192 3.68 19.70 -5.27
CA TRP A 192 4.45 19.67 -6.51
C TRP A 192 3.86 20.61 -7.58
N ALA A 193 2.54 20.71 -7.70
CA ALA A 193 1.90 21.66 -8.59
C ALA A 193 2.19 23.13 -8.21
N ILE A 194 2.30 23.46 -6.92
CA ILE A 194 2.69 24.78 -6.44
C ILE A 194 4.17 25.06 -6.76
N ASP A 195 5.06 24.10 -6.52
CA ASP A 195 6.49 24.23 -6.84
C ASP A 195 6.69 24.50 -8.33
N LEU A 196 6.00 23.75 -9.19
CA LEU A 196 6.05 23.95 -10.65
C LEU A 196 5.56 25.34 -11.08
N MET A 197 4.60 25.95 -10.37
CA MET A 197 4.20 27.32 -10.65
C MET A 197 5.25 28.34 -10.25
N VAL A 198 5.91 28.14 -9.10
CA VAL A 198 7.02 29.00 -8.66
C VAL A 198 8.18 28.92 -9.66
N GLU A 199 8.45 27.72 -10.19
CA GLU A 199 9.42 27.48 -11.27
C GLU A 199 8.97 27.98 -12.65
N LYS A 200 7.78 28.57 -12.78
CA LYS A 200 7.19 29.06 -14.05
C LYS A 200 6.95 27.98 -15.11
N LYS A 201 6.79 26.72 -14.72
CA LYS A 201 6.48 25.58 -15.60
C LYS A 201 4.96 25.34 -15.70
N GLU A 202 4.24 26.31 -16.28
CA GLU A 202 2.77 26.30 -16.30
C GLU A 202 2.17 25.08 -17.01
N GLY A 203 2.74 24.68 -18.16
CA GLY A 203 2.21 23.54 -18.93
C GLY A 203 2.27 22.21 -18.16
N LEU A 204 3.34 21.99 -17.39
CA LEU A 204 3.47 20.79 -16.55
C LEU A 204 2.56 20.89 -15.31
N MET A 205 2.41 22.08 -14.72
CA MET A 205 1.47 22.27 -13.62
C MET A 205 0.05 21.88 -14.03
N GLU A 206 -0.43 22.31 -15.20
CA GLU A 206 -1.80 21.99 -15.63
C GLU A 206 -2.03 20.48 -15.79
N GLN A 207 -1.00 19.77 -16.22
CA GLN A 207 -1.02 18.32 -16.35
C GLN A 207 -1.07 17.62 -14.99
N VAL A 208 -0.20 18.04 -14.06
CA VAL A 208 -0.19 17.54 -12.68
C VAL A 208 -1.51 17.86 -11.99
N ALA A 209 -2.04 19.07 -12.15
CA ALA A 209 -3.31 19.51 -11.59
C ALA A 209 -4.48 18.65 -12.04
N HIS A 210 -4.52 18.24 -13.30
CA HIS A 210 -5.51 17.29 -13.79
C HIS A 210 -5.46 15.98 -13.00
N GLN A 211 -4.28 15.37 -12.87
CA GLN A 211 -4.10 14.10 -12.15
C GLN A 211 -4.35 14.21 -10.64
N THR A 212 -4.09 15.38 -10.04
CA THR A 212 -4.45 15.68 -8.65
C THR A 212 -5.95 15.63 -8.44
N ILE A 213 -6.74 16.25 -9.32
CA ILE A 213 -8.21 16.25 -9.22
C ILE A 213 -8.77 14.84 -9.45
N VAL A 214 -8.18 14.08 -10.38
CA VAL A 214 -8.51 12.65 -10.56
C VAL A 214 -8.33 11.86 -9.26
N MET A 215 -7.20 12.06 -8.58
CA MET A 215 -6.95 11.40 -7.28
C MET A 215 -7.96 11.84 -6.21
N GLN A 216 -8.24 13.15 -6.11
CA GLN A 216 -9.22 13.69 -5.15
C GLN A 216 -10.63 13.12 -5.38
N PHE A 217 -11.09 13.04 -6.63
CA PHE A 217 -12.39 12.47 -6.97
C PHE A 217 -12.48 10.97 -6.65
N MET A 218 -11.40 10.22 -6.85
CA MET A 218 -11.35 8.81 -6.44
C MET A 218 -11.46 8.66 -4.92
N LEU A 219 -10.76 9.48 -4.15
CA LEU A 219 -10.84 9.49 -2.69
C LEU A 219 -12.24 9.91 -2.20
N GLU A 220 -12.88 10.87 -2.86
CA GLU A 220 -14.25 11.30 -2.54
C GLU A 220 -15.28 10.21 -2.87
N LEU A 221 -15.11 9.51 -4.00
CA LEU A 221 -15.95 8.37 -4.36
C LEU A 221 -15.82 7.25 -3.31
N ALA A 222 -14.61 6.98 -2.85
CA ALA A 222 -14.33 5.97 -1.82
C ALA A 222 -14.98 6.33 -0.48
N ARG A 223 -14.87 7.59 -0.05
CA ARG A 223 -15.54 8.11 1.15
C ARG A 223 -17.06 7.98 1.03
N SER A 224 -17.63 8.31 -0.13
CA SER A 224 -19.07 8.19 -0.39
C SER A 224 -19.56 6.75 -0.32
N LEU A 225 -18.77 5.80 -0.84
CA LEU A 225 -19.08 4.36 -0.83
C LEU A 225 -18.69 3.66 0.48
N LYS A 226 -17.99 4.34 1.40
CA LYS A 226 -17.40 3.78 2.62
C LYS A 226 -16.53 2.56 2.35
N GLN A 227 -15.80 2.58 1.24
CA GLN A 227 -14.89 1.53 0.80
C GLN A 227 -13.45 2.05 0.77
N ASP A 228 -12.50 1.12 0.76
CA ASP A 228 -11.10 1.46 0.55
C ASP A 228 -10.91 2.10 -0.83
N PRO A 229 -10.20 3.25 -0.94
CA PRO A 229 -9.98 3.92 -2.22
C PRO A 229 -9.38 3.05 -3.32
N ARG A 230 -8.56 2.05 -2.95
CA ARG A 230 -7.91 1.12 -3.88
C ARG A 230 -8.91 0.19 -4.55
N ALA A 231 -10.03 -0.10 -3.90
CA ALA A 231 -11.12 -0.87 -4.51
C ALA A 231 -11.94 -0.05 -5.52
N CYS A 232 -11.88 1.28 -5.42
CA CYS A 232 -12.69 2.19 -6.24
C CYS A 232 -12.03 2.59 -7.57
N ILE A 233 -10.81 2.13 -7.85
CA ILE A 233 -10.06 2.45 -9.08
C ILE A 233 -10.88 2.09 -10.34
N ARG A 234 -11.23 0.81 -10.50
CA ARG A 234 -11.99 0.34 -11.69
C ARG A 234 -13.37 1.00 -11.80
N PRO A 235 -14.20 1.04 -10.74
CA PRO A 235 -15.50 1.72 -10.79
C PRO A 235 -15.40 3.19 -11.19
N PHE A 236 -14.38 3.90 -10.71
CA PHE A 236 -14.15 5.31 -11.05
C PHE A 236 -13.89 5.49 -12.55
N PHE A 237 -12.91 4.78 -13.12
CA PHE A 237 -12.57 4.93 -14.54
C PHE A 237 -13.67 4.40 -15.48
N GLN A 238 -14.46 3.42 -15.06
CA GLN A 238 -15.66 3.01 -15.81
C GLN A 238 -16.69 4.14 -15.84
N LYS A 239 -16.95 4.76 -14.68
CA LYS A 239 -17.92 5.85 -14.56
C LYS A 239 -17.50 7.09 -15.33
N ILE A 240 -16.21 7.45 -15.33
CA ILE A 240 -15.73 8.64 -16.04
C ILE A 240 -15.77 8.47 -17.56
N LYS A 241 -15.55 7.25 -18.06
CA LYS A 241 -15.67 6.92 -19.49
C LYS A 241 -17.11 6.96 -19.98
N SER A 242 -18.06 6.59 -19.13
CA SER A 242 -19.50 6.64 -19.43
C SER A 242 -20.19 7.87 -18.82
N ALA A 243 -19.43 8.89 -18.41
CA ALA A 243 -19.98 10.03 -17.70
C ALA A 243 -20.82 10.91 -18.62
N ASP A 244 -21.95 11.38 -18.10
CA ASP A 244 -22.75 12.40 -18.76
C ASP A 244 -21.96 13.70 -18.91
N LYS A 245 -22.26 14.45 -19.97
CA LYS A 245 -21.60 15.73 -20.28
C LYS A 245 -21.58 16.69 -19.08
N LYS A 246 -22.67 16.73 -18.30
CA LYS A 246 -22.80 17.55 -17.09
C LYS A 246 -21.78 17.18 -16.00
N TYR A 247 -21.45 15.90 -15.86
CA TYR A 247 -20.44 15.45 -14.88
C TYR A 247 -19.03 15.87 -15.31
N MET A 248 -18.73 15.77 -16.61
CA MET A 248 -17.45 16.24 -17.16
C MET A 248 -17.32 17.77 -17.08
N GLU A 249 -18.41 18.51 -17.29
CA GLU A 249 -18.44 19.97 -17.07
C GLU A 249 -18.10 20.32 -15.61
N SER A 250 -18.72 19.66 -14.63
CA SER A 250 -18.39 19.83 -13.20
C SER A 250 -16.92 19.50 -12.90
N PHE A 251 -16.38 18.43 -13.48
CA PHE A 251 -14.97 18.07 -13.32
C PHE A 251 -14.03 19.14 -13.87
N HIS A 252 -14.35 19.70 -15.04
CA HIS A 252 -13.56 20.78 -15.65
C HIS A 252 -13.65 22.09 -14.84
N GLU A 253 -14.82 22.43 -14.30
CA GLU A 253 -14.99 23.58 -13.41
C GLU A 253 -14.13 23.44 -12.15
N GLU A 254 -14.13 22.27 -11.51
CA GLU A 254 -13.31 22.02 -10.34
C GLU A 254 -11.80 22.05 -10.63
N LEU A 255 -11.41 21.56 -11.81
CA LEU A 255 -10.02 21.63 -12.28
C LEU A 255 -9.57 23.09 -12.46
N GLU A 256 -10.38 23.95 -13.08
CA GLU A 256 -10.03 25.36 -13.24
C GLU A 256 -9.97 26.11 -11.91
N LEU A 257 -10.94 25.87 -11.02
CA LEU A 257 -10.89 26.41 -9.64
C LEU A 257 -9.66 25.92 -8.88
N PHE A 258 -9.23 24.68 -9.10
CA PHE A 258 -8.01 24.16 -8.52
C PHE A 258 -6.75 24.85 -9.07
N LYS A 259 -6.65 25.04 -10.40
CA LYS A 259 -5.55 25.80 -11.02
C LYS A 259 -5.46 27.24 -10.49
N GLU A 260 -6.59 27.93 -10.34
CA GLU A 260 -6.63 29.28 -9.78
C GLU A 260 -6.11 29.32 -8.34
N ARG A 261 -6.50 28.34 -7.51
CA ARG A 261 -5.99 28.21 -6.14
C ARG A 261 -4.49 27.96 -6.11
N ILE A 262 -3.96 27.13 -7.02
CA ILE A 262 -2.50 26.90 -7.12
C ILE A 262 -1.79 28.20 -7.50
N ARG A 263 -2.27 28.92 -8.53
CA ARG A 263 -1.69 30.21 -8.95
C ARG A 263 -1.63 31.20 -7.79
N LYS A 264 -2.73 31.32 -7.02
CA LYS A 264 -2.78 32.18 -5.84
C LYS A 264 -1.78 31.76 -4.77
N LYS A 265 -1.72 30.47 -4.42
CA LYS A 265 -0.76 29.96 -3.42
C LYS A 265 0.69 30.12 -3.85
N ALA A 266 0.98 29.95 -5.13
CA ALA A 266 2.31 30.18 -5.68
C ALA A 266 2.71 31.65 -5.56
N GLN A 267 1.80 32.58 -5.90
CA GLN A 267 2.01 34.01 -5.71
C GLN A 267 2.26 34.36 -4.23
N GLU A 268 1.43 33.84 -3.32
CA GLU A 268 1.61 34.04 -1.87
C GLU A 268 2.98 33.53 -1.37
N ARG A 269 3.51 32.45 -1.95
CA ARG A 269 4.84 31.91 -1.62
C ARG A 269 5.97 32.78 -2.16
N ILE A 270 5.83 33.31 -3.37
CA ILE A 270 6.78 34.26 -3.96
C ILE A 270 6.79 35.55 -3.15
N ASP A 271 5.61 36.11 -2.83
CA ASP A 271 5.47 37.34 -2.05
C ASP A 271 6.09 37.19 -0.65
N ARG A 272 5.91 36.02 -0.02
CA ARG A 272 6.55 35.72 1.27
C ARG A 272 8.07 35.69 1.15
N ALA A 273 8.61 35.02 0.14
CA ALA A 273 10.04 34.95 -0.07
C ALA A 273 10.65 36.33 -0.38
N MET A 274 9.94 37.17 -1.15
CA MET A 274 10.37 38.56 -1.39
C MET A 274 10.35 39.39 -0.11
N LYS A 275 9.29 39.26 0.71
CA LYS A 275 9.20 39.97 1.99
C LYS A 275 10.28 39.55 2.98
N GLU A 276 10.58 38.25 3.08
CA GLU A 276 11.66 37.74 3.92
C GLU A 276 13.03 38.27 3.46
N ALA A 277 13.27 38.33 2.15
CA ALA A 277 14.47 38.93 1.58
C ALA A 277 14.56 40.45 1.84
N GLU A 278 13.44 41.17 1.73
CA GLU A 278 13.37 42.60 2.09
C GLU A 278 13.64 42.83 3.58
N GLU A 279 13.07 42.02 4.46
CA GLU A 279 13.32 42.09 5.91
C GLU A 279 14.78 41.76 6.26
N GLU A 280 15.42 40.83 5.55
CA GLU A 280 16.84 40.52 5.71
C GLU A 280 17.73 41.68 5.23
N MET A 281 17.42 42.26 4.06
CA MET A 281 18.10 43.47 3.57
C MET A 281 17.93 44.65 4.52
N GLU A 282 16.75 44.86 5.10
CA GLU A 282 16.52 45.93 6.06
C GLU A 282 17.26 45.68 7.38
N LYS A 283 17.37 44.43 7.84
CA LYS A 283 18.21 44.07 9.00
C LYS A 283 19.69 44.32 8.73
N GLU A 284 20.17 43.99 7.54
CA GLU A 284 21.54 44.32 7.14
C GLU A 284 21.75 45.84 7.10
N ARG A 285 20.81 46.59 6.52
CA ARG A 285 20.82 48.06 6.51
C ARG A 285 20.84 48.62 7.92
N GLN A 286 20.02 48.07 8.82
CA GLN A 286 19.94 48.46 10.22
C GLN A 286 21.24 48.15 10.99
N ALA A 287 21.91 47.04 10.68
CA ALA A 287 23.22 46.69 11.24
C ALA A 287 24.36 47.60 10.73
N ARG A 288 24.18 48.26 9.58
CA ARG A 288 25.12 49.21 8.98
C ARG A 288 24.91 50.65 9.45
N LEU A 289 23.84 50.95 10.19
CA LEU A 289 23.56 52.31 10.67
C LEU A 289 24.66 52.80 11.62
N GLY A 290 25.11 54.04 11.40
CA GLY A 290 26.08 54.73 12.25
C GLY A 290 25.51 55.14 13.62
N PRO A 291 26.35 55.73 14.49
CA PRO A 291 26.02 56.06 15.88
C PRO A 291 24.82 57.01 16.05
N GLY A 292 24.44 57.77 15.01
CA GLY A 292 23.26 58.64 14.95
C GLY A 292 22.10 58.08 14.14
N GLY A 293 22.12 56.79 13.77
CA GLY A 293 21.03 56.12 13.06
C GLY A 293 20.92 56.47 11.57
N LEU A 294 21.99 57.00 10.97
CA LEU A 294 22.09 57.26 9.53
C LEU A 294 22.97 56.21 8.85
N ASP A 295 22.58 55.75 7.66
CA ASP A 295 23.37 54.82 6.86
C ASP A 295 24.56 55.56 6.21
N PRO A 296 25.81 55.10 6.43
CA PRO A 296 27.00 55.66 5.78
C PRO A 296 26.89 55.76 4.26
N VAL A 297 26.31 54.76 3.59
CA VAL A 297 26.25 54.71 2.12
C VAL A 297 25.27 55.75 1.59
N GLU A 298 24.10 55.87 2.22
CA GLU A 298 23.08 56.85 1.83
C GLU A 298 23.54 58.30 2.11
N VAL A 299 24.24 58.51 3.23
CA VAL A 299 24.81 59.83 3.53
C VAL A 299 25.86 60.18 2.48
N PHE A 300 26.78 59.28 2.16
CA PHE A 300 27.81 59.50 1.14
C PHE A 300 27.23 59.85 -0.23
N GLU A 301 26.24 59.11 -0.73
CA GLU A 301 25.60 59.37 -2.03
C GLU A 301 24.83 60.69 -2.07
N SER A 302 24.30 61.14 -0.92
CA SER A 302 23.59 62.41 -0.80
C SER A 302 24.49 63.64 -0.61
N LEU A 303 25.80 63.45 -0.42
CA LEU A 303 26.74 64.57 -0.27
C LEU A 303 27.01 65.26 -1.61
N PRO A 304 27.30 66.57 -1.61
CA PRO A 304 27.79 67.27 -2.78
C PRO A 304 29.03 66.56 -3.39
N PRO A 305 29.18 66.55 -4.74
CA PRO A 305 30.26 65.84 -5.42
C PRO A 305 31.67 66.32 -5.03
N GLU A 306 31.78 67.56 -4.54
CA GLU A 306 33.03 68.11 -4.00
C GLU A 306 33.40 67.48 -2.64
N LEU A 307 32.41 67.21 -1.78
CA LEU A 307 32.60 66.54 -0.50
C LEU A 307 32.80 65.04 -0.67
N GLN A 308 32.08 64.39 -1.60
CA GLN A 308 32.30 62.98 -1.96
C GLN A 308 33.75 62.71 -2.35
N LYS A 309 34.32 63.55 -3.23
CA LYS A 309 35.73 63.45 -3.65
C LYS A 309 36.71 63.63 -2.48
N CYS A 310 36.42 64.49 -1.51
CA CYS A 310 37.25 64.67 -0.32
C CYS A 310 37.31 63.40 0.55
N PHE A 311 36.18 62.68 0.68
CA PHE A 311 36.11 61.41 1.40
C PHE A 311 36.73 60.24 0.60
N GLU A 312 36.59 60.21 -0.73
CA GLU A 312 37.27 59.24 -1.61
C GLU A 312 38.80 59.40 -1.56
N SER A 313 39.29 60.64 -1.60
CA SER A 313 40.72 60.94 -1.58
C SER A 313 41.33 60.91 -0.16
N LYS A 314 40.51 60.73 0.88
CA LYS A 314 40.88 60.78 2.31
C LYS A 314 41.71 62.03 2.67
N ASP A 315 41.43 63.16 2.04
CA ASP A 315 42.21 64.40 2.25
C ASP A 315 41.47 65.38 3.17
N ILE A 316 41.90 65.40 4.44
CA ILE A 316 41.36 66.27 5.50
C ILE A 316 41.56 67.76 5.15
N SER A 317 42.60 68.08 4.38
CA SER A 317 42.95 69.45 4.00
C SER A 317 42.02 69.99 2.92
N MET A 318 41.58 69.13 1.98
CA MET A 318 40.57 69.48 0.98
C MET A 318 39.19 69.60 1.61
N LEU A 319 38.84 68.73 2.56
CA LEU A 319 37.58 68.82 3.30
C LEU A 319 37.43 70.17 4.01
N GLN A 320 38.46 70.62 4.73
CA GLN A 320 38.45 71.93 5.42
C GLN A 320 38.32 73.12 4.47
N LYS A 321 38.90 73.03 3.27
CA LYS A 321 38.78 74.07 2.24
C LYS A 321 37.37 74.13 1.65
N VAL A 322 36.81 72.98 1.30
CA VAL A 322 35.45 72.86 0.73
C VAL A 322 34.41 73.33 1.75
N VAL A 323 34.56 72.94 3.02
CA VAL A 323 33.73 73.42 4.15
C VAL A 323 33.87 74.93 4.37
N GLY A 324 35.06 75.50 4.18
CA GLY A 324 35.30 76.94 4.29
C GLY A 324 34.74 77.78 3.13
N THR A 325 34.46 77.17 1.98
CA THR A 325 33.86 77.83 0.80
C THR A 325 32.34 77.73 0.73
N MET A 326 31.73 76.80 1.47
CA MET A 326 30.28 76.60 1.52
C MET A 326 29.59 77.54 2.52
N ASP A 327 28.27 77.68 2.40
CA ASP A 327 27.46 78.40 3.40
C ASP A 327 27.61 77.70 4.77
N PRO A 328 27.91 78.44 5.86
CA PRO A 328 28.02 77.89 7.21
C PRO A 328 26.85 76.98 7.62
N ALA A 329 25.63 77.27 7.18
CA ALA A 329 24.45 76.46 7.52
C ALA A 329 24.44 75.09 6.80
N ASP A 330 24.83 75.06 5.53
CA ASP A 330 24.88 73.83 4.73
C ASP A 330 26.08 72.95 5.14
N ALA A 331 27.20 73.58 5.48
CA ALA A 331 28.38 72.92 6.00
C ALA A 331 28.08 72.19 7.32
N GLU A 332 27.41 72.86 8.27
CA GLU A 332 27.01 72.25 9.54
C GLU A 332 26.02 71.10 9.33
N TYR A 333 25.08 71.24 8.39
CA TYR A 333 24.12 70.20 8.03
C TYR A 333 24.79 68.93 7.50
N HIS A 334 25.72 69.05 6.53
CA HIS A 334 26.40 67.89 5.95
C HIS A 334 27.42 67.27 6.91
N ILE A 335 28.14 68.07 7.68
CA ILE A 335 29.12 67.60 8.68
C ILE A 335 28.43 66.80 9.78
N LYS A 336 27.32 67.31 10.32
CA LYS A 336 26.58 66.61 11.38
C LYS A 336 26.09 65.24 10.89
N ARG A 337 25.61 65.17 9.65
CA ARG A 337 25.22 63.89 9.01
C ARG A 337 26.39 62.95 8.78
N CYS A 338 27.58 63.45 8.46
CA CYS A 338 28.80 62.64 8.33
C CYS A 338 29.24 62.07 9.70
N VAL A 339 29.02 62.79 10.79
CA VAL A 339 29.30 62.31 12.15
C VAL A 339 28.25 61.29 12.60
N ASP A 340 26.98 61.59 12.38
CA ASP A 340 25.84 60.75 12.77
C ASP A 340 25.79 59.43 11.98
N SER A 341 26.31 59.41 10.75
CA SER A 341 26.50 58.18 9.96
C SER A 341 27.83 57.47 10.23
N GLY A 342 28.74 58.05 11.01
CA GLY A 342 30.05 57.48 11.30
C GLY A 342 31.09 57.60 10.17
N LEU A 343 30.80 58.35 9.10
CA LEU A 343 31.78 58.70 8.06
C LEU A 343 32.93 59.57 8.59
N TRP A 344 32.66 60.38 9.61
CA TRP A 344 33.66 61.26 10.21
C TRP A 344 33.58 61.24 11.74
N VAL A 345 34.70 60.94 12.39
CA VAL A 345 34.82 60.99 13.86
C VAL A 345 35.54 62.29 14.26
N PRO A 346 34.89 63.23 14.97
CA PRO A 346 35.52 64.48 15.37
C PRO A 346 36.62 64.27 16.43
N GLY A 347 37.88 64.57 16.06
CA GLY A 347 39.04 64.51 16.95
C GLY A 347 39.82 63.20 16.88
N GLY A 348 41.09 63.25 16.46
CA GLY A 348 41.95 62.05 16.32
C GLY A 348 42.86 61.80 17.53
N GLY A 349 42.96 60.52 17.93
CA GLY A 349 44.05 59.88 18.72
C GLY A 349 43.67 59.57 20.18
N GLU A 350 43.84 58.39 20.78
CA GLU A 350 44.61 57.16 20.51
C GLU A 350 44.00 55.94 21.25
N LYS A 351 44.17 54.75 20.64
CA LYS A 351 44.14 53.36 21.19
C LYS A 351 42.84 52.77 21.75
N ASP A 352 42.35 51.79 21.01
CA ASP A 352 42.22 50.44 21.58
C ASP A 352 42.84 49.42 20.59
N GLU A 353 44.12 49.10 20.81
CA GLU A 353 44.67 47.80 20.39
C GLU A 353 44.67 46.93 21.65
N GLY A 354 43.84 45.89 21.69
CA GLY A 354 43.74 45.04 22.87
C GLY A 354 42.77 43.85 22.83
N GLY A 355 42.43 43.30 21.66
CA GLY A 355 41.75 42.02 21.53
C GLY A 355 42.43 41.16 20.47
N ALA A 356 43.31 40.26 20.91
CA ALA A 356 43.98 39.21 20.14
C ALA A 356 43.02 38.52 19.13
N GLY A 357 43.42 38.03 17.97
CA GLY A 357 44.72 37.61 17.50
C GLY A 357 44.47 36.56 16.41
N ASP A 358 45.38 36.54 15.45
CA ASP A 358 45.59 35.52 14.43
C ASP A 358 44.83 35.63 13.10
N ALA A 359 45.63 35.41 12.07
CA ALA A 359 45.40 35.69 10.68
C ALA A 359 45.36 34.40 9.88
N ALA A 360 44.44 34.29 8.92
CA ALA A 360 44.60 33.45 7.74
C ALA A 360 43.74 34.07 6.62
N LYS A 361 44.35 34.79 5.68
CA LYS A 361 44.81 34.29 4.37
C LYS A 361 43.75 33.52 3.59
N GLY A 362 43.53 34.00 2.37
CA GLY A 362 42.54 33.49 1.45
C GLY A 362 42.78 32.07 0.97
N GLY A 363 41.69 31.54 0.42
CA GLY A 363 41.62 30.29 -0.31
C GLY A 363 40.23 30.19 -0.92
N VAL A 364 40.15 30.47 -2.21
CA VAL A 364 39.00 30.19 -3.07
C VAL A 364 38.69 28.70 -2.98
N ALA A 365 37.44 28.35 -2.70
CA ALA A 365 36.85 27.08 -3.11
C ALA A 365 35.42 27.37 -3.56
N SER A 366 35.19 27.14 -4.85
CA SER A 366 33.89 27.05 -5.48
C SER A 366 33.21 25.73 -5.10
N GLU A 367 31.93 25.80 -4.78
CA GLU A 367 30.91 24.76 -5.02
C GLU A 367 29.59 25.58 -5.02
N ASN A 368 28.88 25.92 -6.10
CA ASN A 368 28.40 25.15 -7.25
C ASN A 368 28.09 23.69 -6.89
N VAL A 369 26.87 23.17 -7.00
CA VAL A 369 25.71 23.56 -7.81
C VAL A 369 24.54 22.65 -7.38
N GLU A 370 23.34 23.10 -7.72
CA GLU A 370 22.07 22.38 -8.02
C GLU A 370 21.90 20.86 -7.73
N LEU A 371 20.62 20.56 -7.43
CA LEU A 371 19.95 19.26 -7.49
C LEU A 371 20.16 18.53 -8.83
N ASP A 372 20.44 17.22 -8.81
CA ASP A 372 19.49 16.13 -9.16
C ASP A 372 20.17 14.76 -9.42
N ASP A 373 19.38 13.72 -9.09
CA ASP A 373 19.27 12.38 -9.71
C ASP A 373 20.26 11.20 -9.49
N VAL A 374 19.69 10.16 -8.84
CA VAL A 374 19.53 8.77 -9.35
C VAL A 374 20.71 7.76 -9.31
N ALA A 375 20.39 6.63 -8.66
CA ALA A 375 20.72 5.24 -8.99
C ALA A 375 22.00 4.56 -8.46
N LYS A 376 21.70 3.47 -7.72
CA LYS A 376 22.11 2.06 -7.95
C LYS A 376 23.23 1.46 -7.07
N ASN A 377 22.80 0.35 -6.49
CA ASN A 377 23.49 -0.94 -6.38
C ASN A 377 24.59 -1.07 -5.34
N GLU A 378 24.20 -1.66 -4.21
CA GLU A 378 25.04 -2.59 -3.46
C GLU A 378 25.27 -3.86 -4.29
N GLU A 379 26.53 -4.24 -4.49
CA GLU A 379 27.00 -5.64 -4.51
C GLU A 379 28.52 -5.67 -4.18
N PRO A 380 29.06 -6.82 -3.71
CA PRO A 380 29.96 -6.85 -2.56
C PRO A 380 31.45 -7.01 -2.92
N THR A 381 32.32 -6.60 -2.00
CA THR A 381 33.76 -6.86 -2.07
C THR A 381 34.09 -8.26 -1.54
N TYR A 382 34.67 -9.09 -2.41
CA TYR A 382 35.38 -10.30 -2.05
C TYR A 382 36.70 -9.95 -1.33
N GLU A 383 36.87 -10.41 -0.09
CA GLU A 383 38.18 -10.62 0.51
C GLU A 383 38.65 -12.04 0.18
N SER A 384 39.82 -12.13 -0.42
CA SER A 384 40.53 -13.38 -0.68
C SER A 384 41.32 -13.83 0.56
N VAL A 385 40.87 -14.91 1.20
CA VAL A 385 41.70 -15.99 1.76
C VAL A 385 40.99 -17.31 1.55
#